data_AF-A0A517VJQ4-F1
#
_entry.id   AF-A0A517VJQ4-F1
#
_cell.length_a   1.000
_cell.length_b   1.000
_cell.length_c   1.000
_cell.angle_alpha   90.00
_cell.angle_beta   90.00
_cell.angle_gamma   90.00
#
_symmetry.space_group_name_H-M   'P 1'
#
loop_
_entity.id
_entity.type
_entity.pdbx_description
1 polymer ?
#
loop_
_entity_poly.entity_id
_entity_poly.type
_entity_poly.pdbx_seq_one_letter_code
_entity_poly.pdbx_strand_id
1 'polypeptide(L)'
;MALAEINWKPSSRELRIFSVALGSLLALIAFVSFRASASVPLAVTLSGIAVLIALVGLMAPEKIKPVYLVWMILLFPVRWAVSCLLIALVYYLIITPIGLTLRLLGHDLVGRHFDSQTTSYWKTERRARQEQDYFRQF
;
A
#
# COMPACT_ATOMS: atom_id res chain seq x y z
N MET A 1 7.66 1.97 -12.84
CA MET A 1 6.62 1.56 -11.87
C MET A 1 6.53 2.64 -10.80
N ALA A 2 5.62 3.60 -10.96
CA ALA A 2 5.45 4.72 -10.06
C ALA A 2 4.46 4.34 -8.95
N LEU A 3 4.96 3.90 -7.78
CA LEU A 3 4.09 3.49 -6.67
C LEU A 3 3.90 4.57 -5.60
N ALA A 4 4.45 5.77 -5.74
CA ALA A 4 3.74 7.02 -5.44
C ALA A 4 4.47 8.20 -6.00
N GLU A 5 3.67 9.11 -6.54
CA GLU A 5 4.09 10.47 -6.72
C GLU A 5 3.77 11.23 -5.43
N ILE A 6 4.82 11.73 -4.79
CA ILE A 6 4.68 12.70 -3.70
C ILE A 6 4.04 13.94 -4.34
N ASN A 7 2.86 14.35 -3.88
CA ASN A 7 2.22 15.57 -4.37
C ASN A 7 3.01 16.80 -3.87
N TRP A 8 3.93 17.29 -4.70
CA TRP A 8 4.79 18.45 -4.40
C TRP A 8 4.05 19.79 -4.43
N LYS A 9 2.89 19.84 -5.08
CA LYS A 9 2.03 21.04 -5.17
C LYS A 9 0.63 20.70 -4.64
N PRO A 10 0.50 20.44 -3.33
CA PRO A 10 -0.79 20.12 -2.75
C PRO A 10 -1.74 21.31 -2.89
N SER A 11 -2.99 21.00 -3.19
CA SER A 11 -4.08 21.97 -3.18
C SER A 11 -4.38 22.47 -1.76
N SER A 12 -4.95 23.67 -1.63
CA SER A 12 -5.32 24.21 -0.31
C SER A 12 -6.34 23.32 0.42
N ARG A 13 -7.14 22.53 -0.31
CA ARG A 13 -8.06 21.54 0.27
C ARG A 13 -7.31 20.37 0.91
N GLU A 14 -6.30 19.81 0.22
CA GLU A 14 -5.49 18.71 0.76
C GLU A 14 -4.74 19.13 2.02
N LEU A 15 -4.20 20.34 2.04
CA LEU A 15 -3.53 20.90 3.23
C LEU A 15 -4.48 21.03 4.42
N ARG A 16 -5.73 21.47 4.20
CA ARG A 16 -6.76 21.53 5.25
C ARG A 16 -7.13 20.15 5.77
N ILE A 17 -7.36 19.19 4.87
CA ILE A 17 -7.67 17.80 5.25
C ILE A 17 -6.53 17.21 6.08
N PHE A 18 -5.28 17.39 5.63
CA PHE A 18 -4.10 16.95 6.37
C PHE A 18 -4.03 17.57 7.76
N SER A 19 -4.29 18.87 7.88
CA SER A 19 -4.22 19.59 9.16
C SER A 19 -5.29 19.10 10.15
N VAL A 20 -6.51 18.84 9.66
CA VAL A 20 -7.59 18.27 10.48
C VAL A 20 -7.28 16.83 10.87
N ALA A 21 -6.76 16.02 9.95
CA ALA A 21 -6.40 14.63 10.22
C ALA A 21 -5.22 14.51 11.22
N LEU A 22 -4.20 15.36 11.07
CA LEU A 22 -3.07 15.40 11.99
C LEU A 22 -3.50 15.94 13.36
N GLY A 23 -4.34 16.99 13.38
CA GLY A 23 -4.91 17.55 14.61
C GLY A 23 -5.78 16.55 15.35
N SER A 24 -6.64 15.79 14.65
CA SER A 24 -7.47 14.76 15.27
C SER A 24 -6.66 13.58 15.81
N LEU A 25 -5.61 13.18 15.09
CA LEU A 25 -4.66 12.15 15.55
C LEU A 25 -3.97 12.59 16.85
N LEU A 26 -3.43 13.80 16.89
CA LEU A 26 -2.76 14.34 18.08
C LEU A 26 -3.74 14.50 19.26
N ALA A 27 -4.98 14.93 18.99
CA ALA A 27 -6.03 15.01 20.01
C ALA A 27 -6.39 13.64 20.58
N LEU A 28 -6.48 12.60 19.74
CA LEU A 28 -6.72 11.23 20.19
C LEU A 28 -5.57 10.72 21.06
N ILE A 29 -4.32 10.98 20.65
CA ILE A 29 -3.12 10.62 21.43
C ILE A 29 -3.15 11.32 22.79
N ALA A 30 -3.41 12.63 22.83
CA ALA A 30 -3.51 13.40 24.06
C ALA A 30 -4.61 12.85 24.98
N PHE A 31 -5.77 12.47 24.42
CA PHE A 31 -6.87 11.86 25.18
C PHE A 31 -6.50 10.50 25.78
N VAL A 32 -5.84 9.64 25.02
CA VAL A 32 -5.36 8.34 25.50
C VAL A 32 -4.29 8.53 26.58
N SER A 33 -3.34 9.44 26.39
CA SER A 33 -2.32 9.76 27.40
C SER A 33 -2.93 10.28 28.70
N PHE A 34 -3.97 11.12 28.61
CA PHE A 34 -4.70 11.59 29.79
C PHE A 34 -5.42 10.45 30.52
N ARG A 35 -6.04 9.52 29.79
CA ARG A 35 -6.68 8.31 30.35
C ARG A 35 -5.70 7.33 30.98
N ALA A 36 -4.47 7.25 30.46
CA ALA A 36 -3.45 6.31 30.90
C ALA A 36 -2.63 6.80 32.11
N SER A 37 -3.00 7.93 32.74
CA SER A 37 -2.18 8.61 33.77
C SER A 37 -0.74 8.90 33.32
N ALA A 38 -0.50 8.98 32.01
CA ALA A 38 0.76 9.49 31.51
C ALA A 38 0.84 10.99 31.84
N SER A 39 2.03 11.43 32.26
CA SER A 39 2.34 12.80 32.69
C SER A 39 1.43 13.87 32.08
N VAL A 40 0.54 14.45 32.89
CA VAL A 40 -0.38 15.54 32.55
C VAL A 40 0.26 16.64 31.68
N PRO A 41 1.51 17.11 31.92
CA PRO A 41 2.13 18.11 31.04
C PRO A 41 2.28 17.67 29.59
N LEU A 42 2.48 16.38 29.33
CA LEU A 42 2.63 15.83 27.98
C LEU A 42 1.29 15.83 27.22
N ALA A 43 0.19 15.53 27.91
CA ALA A 43 -1.15 15.60 27.31
C ALA A 43 -1.58 17.04 26.99
N VAL A 44 -1.27 18.00 27.87
CA VAL A 44 -1.61 19.42 27.67
C VAL A 44 -0.79 20.03 26.54
N THR A 45 0.52 19.75 26.48
CA THR A 45 1.39 20.23 25.40
C THR A 45 0.99 19.66 24.04
N LEU A 46 0.72 18.36 23.95
CA LEU A 46 0.24 17.72 22.71
C LEU A 46 -1.12 18.25 22.25
N SER A 47 -2.05 18.47 23.18
CA SER A 47 -3.34 19.08 22.88
C SER A 47 -3.19 20.51 22.33
N GLY A 48 -2.33 21.34 22.95
CA GLY A 48 -2.04 22.69 22.48
C GLY A 48 -1.44 22.70 21.07
N ILE A 49 -0.50 21.80 20.79
CA ILE A 49 0.10 21.63 19.46
C ILE A 49 -0.96 21.17 18.44
N ALA A 50 -1.84 20.25 18.81
CA ALA A 50 -2.91 19.76 17.95
C ALA A 50 -3.86 20.89 17.51
N VAL A 51 -4.30 21.71 18.46
CA VAL A 51 -5.18 22.86 18.20
C VAL A 51 -4.45 23.89 17.35
N LEU A 52 -3.19 24.18 17.64
CA LEU A 52 -2.40 25.15 16.88
C LEU A 52 -2.21 24.71 15.42
N ILE A 53 -1.88 23.44 15.17
CA ILE A 53 -1.74 22.89 13.81
C ILE A 53 -3.09 22.93 13.07
N ALA A 54 -4.18 22.53 13.72
CA ALA A 54 -5.51 22.57 13.12
C ALA A 54 -5.93 24.01 12.75
N LEU A 55 -5.71 24.97 13.67
CA LEU A 55 -6.09 26.37 13.47
C LEU A 55 -5.26 27.03 12.37
N VAL A 56 -3.94 26.83 12.39
CA VAL A 56 -3.01 27.36 11.38
C VAL A 56 -3.33 26.74 10.01
N GLY A 57 -3.69 25.47 9.95
CA GLY A 57 -4.04 24.80 8.69
C GLY A 57 -5.35 25.26 8.06
N LEU A 58 -6.30 25.66 8.90
CA LEU A 58 -7.58 26.22 8.45
C LEU A 58 -7.43 27.67 7.97
N MET A 59 -6.69 28.50 8.72
CA MET A 59 -6.53 29.93 8.43
C MET A 59 -5.45 30.23 7.38
N ALA A 60 -4.34 29.49 7.37
CA ALA A 60 -3.18 29.73 6.52
C ALA A 60 -2.55 28.41 6.02
N PRO A 61 -3.23 27.69 5.11
CA PRO A 61 -2.78 26.37 4.64
C PRO A 61 -1.36 26.39 4.04
N GLU A 62 -0.95 27.48 3.40
CA GLU A 62 0.38 27.65 2.81
C GLU A 62 1.53 27.46 3.82
N LYS A 63 1.31 27.81 5.11
CA LYS A 63 2.33 27.63 6.15
C LYS A 63 2.51 26.17 6.58
N ILE A 64 1.50 25.33 6.34
CA ILE A 64 1.54 23.89 6.69
C ILE A 64 2.14 23.03 5.58
N LYS A 65 2.26 23.57 4.36
CA LYS A 65 2.90 22.92 3.22
C LYS A 65 4.27 22.27 3.54
N PRO A 66 5.26 22.95 4.18
CA PRO A 66 6.54 22.30 4.48
C PRO A 66 6.40 21.11 5.42
N VAL A 67 5.52 21.21 6.44
CA VAL A 67 5.23 20.12 7.38
C VAL A 67 4.62 18.93 6.64
N TYR A 68 3.66 19.20 5.76
CA TYR A 68 3.03 18.17 4.92
C TYR A 68 4.04 17.44 4.04
N LEU A 69 4.94 18.18 3.37
CA LEU A 69 5.95 17.58 2.49
C LEU A 69 6.94 16.72 3.28
N VAL A 70 7.46 17.21 4.41
CA VAL A 70 8.36 16.43 5.29
C VAL A 70 7.66 15.16 5.77
N TRP A 71 6.40 15.28 6.22
CA TRP A 71 5.60 14.15 6.66
C TRP A 71 5.42 13.10 5.55
N MET A 72 5.15 13.56 4.33
CA MET A 72 4.93 12.69 3.19
C MET A 72 6.22 11.97 2.73
N ILE A 73 7.37 12.63 2.84
CA ILE A 73 8.68 12.01 2.60
C ILE A 73 8.99 10.97 3.68
N LEU A 74 8.73 11.27 4.96
CA LEU A 74 8.97 10.33 6.06
C LEU A 74 8.09 9.08 5.98
N LEU A 75 6.84 9.24 5.54
CA LEU A 75 5.92 8.11 5.37
C LEU A 75 6.18 7.30 4.09
N PHE A 76 6.96 7.83 3.15
CA PHE A 76 7.20 7.15 1.87
C PHE A 76 7.83 5.75 2.03
N PRO A 77 8.92 5.56 2.80
CA PRO A 77 9.51 4.23 3.02
C PRO A 77 8.56 3.26 3.71
N VAL A 78 7.79 3.75 4.70
CA VAL A 78 6.80 2.95 5.44
C VAL A 78 5.74 2.43 4.47
N ARG A 79 5.21 3.31 3.63
CA ARG A 79 4.18 2.98 2.65
C ARG A 79 4.68 2.00 1.58
N TRP A 80 5.93 2.14 1.15
CA TRP A 80 6.59 1.18 0.26
C TRP A 80 6.75 -0.19 0.92
N ALA A 81 7.25 -0.22 2.17
CA ALA A 81 7.40 -1.46 2.93
C ALA A 81 6.06 -2.19 3.12
N VAL A 82 4.98 -1.46 3.43
CA VAL A 82 3.63 -2.04 3.56
C VAL A 82 3.15 -2.63 2.22
N SER A 83 3.45 -1.97 1.10
CA SER A 83 3.07 -2.47 -0.23
C SER A 83 3.81 -3.78 -0.57
N CYS A 84 5.12 -3.84 -0.31
CA CYS A 84 5.91 -5.06 -0.45
C CYS A 84 5.43 -6.16 0.50
N LEU A 85 5.13 -5.81 1.76
CA LEU A 85 4.63 -6.74 2.76
C LEU A 85 3.28 -7.33 2.36
N LEU A 86 2.36 -6.51 1.83
CA LEU A 86 1.05 -6.96 1.37
C LEU A 86 1.19 -7.98 0.24
N ILE A 87 2.04 -7.69 -0.75
CA ILE A 87 2.30 -8.60 -1.87
C ILE A 87 2.91 -9.90 -1.35
N ALA A 88 3.90 -9.82 -0.47
CA ALA A 88 4.52 -10.99 0.14
C ALA A 88 3.49 -11.83 0.92
N LEU A 89 2.63 -11.18 1.69
CA LEU A 89 1.61 -11.84 2.49
C LEU A 89 0.59 -12.56 1.61
N VAL A 90 0.08 -11.91 0.56
CA VAL A 90 -0.81 -12.56 -0.42
C VAL A 90 -0.12 -13.75 -1.09
N TYR A 91 1.13 -13.57 -1.51
CA TYR A 91 1.88 -14.62 -2.18
C TYR A 91 2.13 -15.83 -1.27
N TYR A 92 2.58 -15.61 -0.03
CA TYR A 92 2.95 -16.69 0.88
C TYR A 92 1.78 -17.28 1.67
N LEU A 93 0.72 -16.52 1.96
CA LEU A 93 -0.44 -17.03 2.70
C LEU A 93 -1.58 -17.52 1.83
N ILE A 94 -1.66 -17.09 0.57
CA ILE A 94 -2.76 -17.47 -0.32
C ILE A 94 -2.20 -18.29 -1.49
N ILE A 95 -1.34 -17.70 -2.31
CA ILE A 95 -0.90 -18.34 -3.56
C ILE A 95 -0.05 -19.59 -3.28
N THR A 96 0.93 -19.48 -2.38
CA THR A 96 1.85 -20.56 -2.04
C THR A 96 1.14 -21.79 -1.44
N PRO A 97 0.25 -21.67 -0.45
CA PRO A 97 -0.44 -22.83 0.08
C PRO A 97 -1.40 -23.45 -0.93
N ILE A 98 -2.04 -22.67 -1.81
CA ILE A 98 -2.84 -23.22 -2.92
C ILE A 98 -1.94 -24.05 -3.86
N GLY A 99 -0.79 -23.52 -4.25
CA GLY A 99 0.18 -24.26 -5.07
C GLY A 99 0.72 -25.51 -4.35
N LEU A 100 0.95 -25.42 -3.05
CA LEU A 100 1.44 -26.53 -2.24
C LEU A 100 0.37 -27.62 -2.09
N THR A 101 -0.90 -27.26 -1.84
CA THR A 101 -1.99 -28.23 -1.74
C THR A 101 -2.21 -28.93 -3.08
N LEU A 102 -2.22 -28.19 -4.19
CA LEU A 102 -2.29 -28.79 -5.53
C LEU A 102 -1.13 -29.76 -5.80
N ARG A 103 0.09 -29.39 -5.38
CA ARG A 103 1.27 -30.25 -5.50
C ARG A 103 1.17 -31.51 -4.63
N LEU A 104 0.64 -31.39 -3.40
CA LEU A 104 0.41 -32.53 -2.49
C LEU A 104 -0.71 -33.44 -3.00
N LEU A 105 -1.74 -32.90 -3.64
CA LEU A 105 -2.82 -33.65 -4.29
C LEU A 105 -2.40 -34.24 -5.65
N GLY A 106 -1.13 -34.14 -6.04
CA GLY A 106 -0.61 -34.69 -7.29
C GLY A 106 -1.12 -34.01 -8.55
N HIS A 107 -1.75 -32.83 -8.45
CA HIS A 107 -2.22 -32.07 -9.60
C HIS A 107 -1.05 -31.31 -10.24
N ASP A 108 -0.49 -31.88 -11.30
CA ASP A 108 0.52 -31.21 -12.12
C ASP A 108 -0.15 -30.32 -13.18
N LEU A 109 -0.40 -29.06 -12.83
CA LEU A 109 -1.02 -28.07 -13.71
C LEU A 109 -0.11 -27.65 -14.89
N VAL A 110 1.20 -27.83 -14.75
CA VAL A 110 2.19 -27.35 -15.75
C VAL A 110 2.76 -28.52 -16.56
N GLY A 111 2.57 -29.77 -16.11
CA GLY A 111 3.18 -30.94 -16.75
C GLY A 111 4.70 -30.91 -16.61
N ARG A 112 5.20 -30.62 -15.41
CA ARG A 112 6.64 -30.58 -15.10
C ARG A 112 7.24 -31.96 -14.88
N HIS A 113 6.44 -33.02 -14.81
CA HIS A 113 6.99 -34.36 -14.75
C HIS A 113 7.70 -34.70 -16.06
N PHE A 114 9.00 -34.99 -15.95
CA PHE A 114 9.84 -35.34 -17.08
C PHE A 114 9.52 -36.78 -17.46
N ASP A 115 8.75 -36.97 -18.53
CA ASP A 115 8.44 -38.27 -19.10
C ASP A 115 9.56 -38.69 -20.08
N SER A 116 10.42 -39.61 -19.62
CA SER A 116 11.52 -40.15 -20.41
C SER A 116 11.07 -41.06 -21.56
N GLN A 117 9.78 -41.45 -21.61
CA GLN A 117 9.24 -42.28 -22.69
C GLN A 117 8.56 -41.46 -23.80
N THR A 118 8.43 -40.15 -23.61
CA THR A 118 7.83 -39.26 -24.61
C THR A 118 8.90 -38.82 -25.62
N THR A 119 8.63 -39.03 -26.92
CA THR A 119 9.51 -38.66 -28.04
C THR A 119 9.67 -37.15 -28.22
N SER A 120 8.72 -36.34 -27.76
CA SER A 120 8.81 -34.87 -27.78
C SER A 120 7.81 -34.23 -26.82
N TYR A 121 8.25 -33.25 -26.02
CA TYR A 121 7.38 -32.44 -25.15
C TYR A 121 6.57 -31.39 -25.90
N TRP A 122 6.76 -31.27 -27.22
CA TRP A 122 5.95 -30.37 -28.04
C TRP A 122 4.48 -30.80 -28.03
N LYS A 123 3.63 -29.98 -27.41
CA LYS A 123 2.18 -30.11 -27.54
C LYS A 123 1.77 -29.43 -28.86
N THR A 124 1.32 -30.22 -29.82
CA THR A 124 0.72 -29.69 -31.05
C THR A 124 -0.49 -28.82 -30.68
N GLU A 125 -0.50 -27.58 -31.18
CA GLU A 125 -1.61 -26.66 -30.98
C GLU A 125 -2.89 -27.32 -31.53
N ARG A 126 -3.90 -27.49 -30.67
CA ARG A 126 -5.12 -28.25 -31.01
C ARG A 126 -5.97 -27.58 -32.10
N ARG A 127 -5.62 -26.34 -32.48
CA ARG A 127 -6.32 -25.55 -33.48
C ARG A 127 -5.28 -24.90 -34.38
N ALA A 128 -5.27 -25.28 -35.66
CA ALA A 128 -4.56 -24.51 -36.68
C ALA A 128 -5.23 -23.14 -36.76
N ARG A 129 -4.61 -22.12 -36.14
CA ARG A 129 -5.10 -20.75 -36.23
C ARG A 129 -5.05 -20.34 -37.69
N GLN A 130 -6.18 -19.89 -38.24
CA GLN A 130 -6.18 -19.36 -39.59
C GLN A 130 -5.40 -18.05 -39.58
N GLU A 131 -4.67 -17.74 -40.66
CA GLU A 131 -3.85 -16.52 -40.75
C GLU A 131 -4.65 -15.25 -40.42
N GLN A 132 -5.94 -15.27 -40.71
CA GLN A 132 -6.91 -14.19 -40.44
C GLN A 132 -7.15 -13.95 -38.94
N ASP A 133 -6.98 -14.96 -38.08
CA ASP A 133 -7.17 -14.85 -36.64
C ASP A 133 -6.04 -14.04 -35.97
N TYR A 134 -4.85 -14.00 -36.59
CA TYR A 134 -3.75 -13.18 -36.09
C TYR A 134 -4.01 -11.67 -36.25
N PHE A 135 -4.87 -11.29 -37.19
CA PHE A 135 -5.24 -9.89 -37.43
C PHE A 135 -6.43 -9.42 -36.58
N ARG A 136 -7.06 -10.31 -35.80
CA ARG A 136 -8.15 -9.95 -34.88
C ARG A 136 -7.67 -10.11 -33.44
N GLN A 137 -7.09 -9.04 -32.90
CA GLN A 137 -6.58 -9.00 -31.52
C GLN A 137 -7.65 -8.66 -30.46
N PHE A 138 -8.86 -8.29 -30.87
CA PHE A 138 -9.99 -7.95 -30.00
C PHE A 138 -11.28 -8.61 -30.46
#